data_AF-A0A7V7UGR8-F1
#
_entry.id   AF-A0A7V7UGR8-F1
#
_cell.length_a   1.000
_cell.length_b   1.000
_cell.length_c   1.000
_cell.angle_alpha   90.00
_cell.angle_beta   90.00
_cell.angle_gamma   90.00
#
_symmetry.space_group_name_H-M   'P 1'
#
loop_
_entity.id
_entity.type
_entity.pdbx_description
1 polymer ?
#
loop_
_entity_poly.entity_id
_entity_poly.type
_entity_poly.pdbx_seq_one_letter_code
_entity_poly.pdbx_strand_id
1 'polypeptide(L)'
;MGSRTVKSLSKNAKESYKKYNDSGWSGNVPGQSAGTKAGGTYKNLNGKLPKVDKSGNKITYKEFDVNNKIEGQKRDMERFVVGSDGSKYYTSDHYSTFDKLK
;
A
#
# COMPACT_ATOMS: atom_id res chain seq x y z
N MET A 1 -9.66 -8.53 9.06
CA MET A 1 -8.76 -8.47 7.90
C MET A 1 -9.25 -9.46 6.87
N GLY A 2 -9.55 -9.00 5.66
CA GLY A 2 -9.99 -9.87 4.55
C GLY A 2 -8.82 -10.42 3.74
N SER A 3 -9.09 -11.35 2.83
CA SER A 3 -8.14 -11.83 1.82
C SER A 3 -8.68 -11.46 0.45
N ARG A 4 -7.89 -10.76 -0.36
CA ARG A 4 -8.30 -10.31 -1.70
C ARG A 4 -7.22 -10.66 -2.72
N THR A 5 -7.62 -11.01 -3.94
CA THR A 5 -6.66 -11.18 -5.05
C THR A 5 -6.45 -9.85 -5.74
N VAL A 6 -5.23 -9.59 -6.23
CA VAL A 6 -4.95 -8.37 -7.00
C VAL A 6 -5.92 -8.21 -8.18
N LYS A 7 -6.32 -9.33 -8.82
CA LYS A 7 -7.27 -9.34 -9.95
C LYS A 7 -8.64 -8.72 -9.65
N SER A 8 -9.08 -8.77 -8.41
CA SER A 8 -10.37 -8.22 -7.95
C SER A 8 -10.33 -6.74 -7.55
N LEU A 9 -9.16 -6.10 -7.58
CA LEU A 9 -9.04 -4.66 -7.38
C LEU A 9 -9.59 -3.89 -8.59
N SER A 10 -9.85 -2.59 -8.38
CA SER A 10 -10.20 -1.67 -9.48
C SER A 10 -9.11 -1.67 -10.55
N LYS A 11 -9.45 -1.27 -11.78
CA LYS A 11 -8.48 -1.23 -12.89
C LYS A 11 -7.24 -0.40 -12.52
N ASN A 12 -7.45 0.80 -11.98
CA ASN A 12 -6.34 1.66 -11.58
C ASN A 12 -5.49 1.04 -10.46
N ALA A 13 -6.12 0.48 -9.43
CA ALA A 13 -5.39 -0.18 -8.35
C ALA A 13 -4.53 -1.35 -8.84
N LYS A 14 -5.01 -2.13 -9.80
CA LYS A 14 -4.22 -3.20 -10.44
C LYS A 14 -3.00 -2.66 -11.18
N GLU A 15 -3.19 -1.61 -11.96
CA GLU A 15 -2.11 -0.97 -12.72
C GLU A 15 -1.06 -0.37 -11.78
N SER A 16 -1.47 0.34 -10.74
CA SER A 16 -0.57 0.87 -9.71
C SER A 16 0.17 -0.23 -8.97
N TYR A 17 -0.53 -1.31 -8.58
CA TYR A 17 0.12 -2.47 -7.96
C TYR A 17 1.21 -3.04 -8.86
N LYS A 18 0.93 -3.23 -10.15
CA LYS A 18 1.91 -3.75 -11.11
C LYS A 18 3.14 -2.84 -11.17
N LYS A 19 2.95 -1.53 -11.33
CA LYS A 19 4.08 -0.58 -11.40
C LYS A 19 4.96 -0.62 -10.15
N TYR A 20 4.35 -0.65 -8.97
CA TYR A 20 5.11 -0.75 -7.71
C TYR A 20 5.77 -2.11 -7.53
N ASN A 21 5.10 -3.18 -7.92
CA ASN A 21 5.68 -4.52 -7.86
C ASN A 21 6.90 -4.64 -8.77
N ASP A 22 6.81 -4.12 -10.00
CA ASP A 22 7.91 -4.10 -10.97
C ASP A 22 9.08 -3.21 -10.50
N SER A 23 8.81 -2.17 -9.69
CA SER A 23 9.85 -1.31 -9.09
C SER A 23 10.39 -1.81 -7.75
N GLY A 24 9.92 -2.98 -7.28
CA GLY A 24 10.32 -3.55 -6.00
C GLY A 24 9.85 -2.73 -4.79
N TRP A 25 8.77 -1.96 -4.91
CA TRP A 25 8.21 -1.13 -3.83
C TRP A 25 9.23 -0.13 -3.26
N SER A 26 10.07 0.42 -4.13
CA SER A 26 11.18 1.32 -3.76
C SER A 26 10.77 2.77 -3.49
N GLY A 27 9.61 3.20 -3.98
CA GLY A 27 9.12 4.58 -3.83
C GLY A 27 8.18 4.96 -4.97
N ASN A 28 8.16 6.25 -5.32
CA ASN A 28 7.42 6.75 -6.47
C ASN A 28 7.90 6.11 -7.78
N VAL A 29 6.99 5.98 -8.74
CA VAL A 29 7.24 5.36 -10.06
C VAL A 29 6.96 6.37 -11.19
N PRO A 30 7.50 6.17 -12.40
CA PRO A 30 7.25 7.08 -13.53
C PRO A 30 5.76 7.26 -13.85
N GLY A 31 5.38 8.48 -14.23
CA GLY A 31 4.00 8.84 -14.61
C GLY A 31 3.08 9.19 -13.43
N GLN A 32 3.62 9.36 -12.23
CA GLN A 32 2.84 9.86 -11.09
C GLN A 32 2.78 11.38 -11.07
N SER A 33 1.62 11.93 -10.70
CA SER A 33 1.43 13.37 -10.57
C SER A 33 2.14 13.90 -9.32
N ALA A 34 2.48 15.19 -9.35
CA ALA A 34 3.12 15.88 -8.24
C ALA A 34 2.30 15.74 -6.95
N GLY A 35 2.98 15.38 -5.86
CA GLY A 35 2.39 15.19 -4.54
C GLY A 35 1.75 13.82 -4.31
N THR A 36 1.76 12.91 -5.29
CA THR A 36 1.55 11.47 -5.05
C THR A 36 2.71 10.94 -4.21
N LYS A 37 2.41 10.21 -3.13
CA LYS A 37 3.42 9.74 -2.17
C LYS A 37 3.56 8.22 -2.21
N ALA A 38 4.80 7.76 -2.13
CA ALA A 38 5.12 6.34 -2.11
C ALA A 38 6.43 6.07 -1.35
N GLY A 39 6.43 5.03 -0.54
CA GLY A 39 7.61 4.60 0.24
C GLY A 39 7.73 5.25 1.62
N GLY A 40 6.75 6.06 2.04
CA GLY A 40 6.70 6.62 3.39
C GLY A 40 6.49 5.53 4.45
N THR A 41 6.86 5.80 5.72
CA THR A 41 6.68 4.83 6.81
C THR A 41 5.23 4.79 7.29
N TYR A 42 4.60 3.61 7.22
CA TYR A 42 3.35 3.34 7.94
C TYR A 42 3.68 2.78 9.34
N LYS A 43 3.30 3.50 10.39
CA LYS A 43 3.70 3.15 11.76
C LYS A 43 2.92 1.99 12.39
N ASN A 44 1.78 1.60 11.79
CA ASN A 44 0.90 0.54 12.33
C ASN A 44 0.55 0.74 13.84
N LEU A 45 0.29 2.00 14.25
CA LEU A 45 0.09 2.35 15.67
C LEU A 45 -1.13 1.66 16.30
N ASN A 46 -2.17 1.45 15.50
CA ASN A 46 -3.39 0.75 15.91
C ASN A 46 -3.26 -0.78 15.90
N GLY A 47 -2.12 -1.33 15.47
CA GLY A 47 -1.85 -2.76 15.45
C GLY A 47 -2.75 -3.58 14.51
N LYS A 48 -3.34 -2.96 13.47
CA LYS A 48 -4.22 -3.65 12.52
C LYS A 48 -3.48 -4.63 11.62
N LEU A 49 -2.18 -4.40 11.38
CA LEU A 49 -1.31 -5.34 10.68
C LEU A 49 -0.44 -6.12 11.69
N PRO A 50 0.06 -7.31 11.32
CA PRO A 50 1.01 -8.05 12.16
C PRO A 50 2.22 -7.19 12.58
N LYS A 51 2.78 -7.44 13.77
CA LYS A 51 3.96 -6.70 14.26
C LYS A 51 5.27 -7.45 14.03
N VAL A 52 5.18 -8.77 13.89
CA VAL A 52 6.31 -9.68 13.72
C VAL A 52 6.03 -10.65 12.59
N ASP A 53 7.09 -11.07 11.90
CA ASP A 53 7.04 -12.11 10.88
C ASP A 53 6.95 -13.52 11.50
N LYS A 54 6.94 -14.55 10.65
CA LYS A 54 6.86 -15.95 11.09
C LYS A 54 8.05 -16.41 11.93
N SER A 55 9.18 -15.71 11.82
CA SER A 55 10.43 -15.98 12.54
C SER A 55 10.56 -15.13 13.80
N GLY A 56 9.57 -14.26 14.09
CA GLY A 56 9.57 -13.37 15.25
C GLY A 56 10.28 -12.03 15.02
N ASN A 57 10.77 -11.73 13.80
CA ASN A 57 11.41 -10.44 13.53
C ASN A 57 10.37 -9.34 13.39
N LYS A 58 10.69 -8.13 13.87
CA LYS A 58 9.80 -6.97 13.74
C LYS A 58 9.55 -6.62 12.26
N ILE A 59 8.29 -6.47 11.89
CA ILE A 59 7.91 -6.02 10.55
C ILE A 59 7.88 -4.49 10.52
N THR A 60 8.55 -3.90 9.54
CA THR A 60 8.40 -2.49 9.19
C THR A 60 7.50 -2.35 7.98
N TYR A 61 6.75 -1.26 7.90
CA TYR A 61 5.77 -1.05 6.84
C TYR A 61 6.04 0.24 6.07
N LYS A 62 5.92 0.15 4.75
CA LYS A 62 5.88 1.29 3.84
C LYS A 62 4.48 1.47 3.26
N GLU A 63 4.09 2.70 3.00
CA GLU A 63 2.81 3.05 2.37
C GLU A 63 2.98 3.67 0.98
N PHE A 64 2.00 3.41 0.12
CA PHE A 64 1.99 3.83 -1.27
C PHE A 64 0.58 4.28 -1.64
N ASP A 65 0.44 5.51 -2.14
CA ASP A 65 -0.82 5.99 -2.70
C ASP A 65 -1.22 5.11 -3.89
N VAL A 66 -2.49 4.71 -3.95
CA VAL A 66 -2.99 3.85 -5.04
C VAL A 66 -3.29 4.66 -6.29
N ASN A 67 -3.96 5.81 -6.14
CA ASN A 67 -4.25 6.72 -7.24
C ASN A 67 -3.31 7.94 -7.20
N ASN A 68 -3.12 8.55 -8.36
CA ASN A 68 -2.37 9.80 -8.48
C ASN A 68 -3.09 10.92 -7.72
N LYS A 69 -2.32 11.77 -7.03
CA LYS A 69 -2.87 12.97 -6.38
C LYS A 69 -3.40 13.93 -7.45
N ILE A 70 -4.64 14.38 -7.27
CA ILE A 70 -5.23 15.44 -8.09
C ILE A 70 -4.76 16.80 -7.56
N GLU A 71 -4.39 17.70 -8.46
CA GLU A 71 -4.00 19.08 -8.10
C GLU A 71 -5.17 19.82 -7.44
N GLY A 72 -4.89 20.65 -6.44
CA GLY A 72 -5.92 21.33 -5.64
C GLY A 72 -6.70 20.41 -4.69
N GLN A 73 -6.56 19.08 -4.79
CA GLN A 73 -7.25 18.13 -3.92
C GLN A 73 -6.31 17.50 -2.89
N LYS A 74 -6.91 17.03 -1.79
CA LYS A 74 -6.23 16.12 -0.85
C LYS A 74 -6.03 14.77 -1.55
N ARG A 75 -5.04 14.00 -1.08
CA ARG A 75 -4.91 12.60 -1.47
C ARG A 75 -6.18 11.85 -1.08
N ASP A 76 -6.56 10.88 -1.89
CA ASP A 76 -7.68 9.99 -1.57
C ASP A 76 -7.36 9.09 -0.34
N MET A 77 -8.23 8.12 -0.09
CA MET A 77 -8.13 7.20 1.04
C MET A 77 -7.42 5.88 0.71
N GLU A 78 -7.11 5.61 -0.57
CA GLU A 78 -6.65 4.31 -1.01
C GLU A 78 -5.13 4.15 -0.87
N ARG A 79 -4.69 3.08 -0.20
CA ARG A 79 -3.26 2.82 0.03
C ARG A 79 -2.93 1.36 -0.18
N PHE A 80 -1.75 1.10 -0.73
CA PHE A 80 -1.04 -0.14 -0.47
C PHE A 80 -0.13 0.04 0.75
N VAL A 81 -0.03 -1.01 1.56
CA VAL A 81 0.93 -1.09 2.67
C VAL A 81 1.74 -2.36 2.51
N VAL A 82 3.06 -2.23 2.53
CA VAL A 82 4.00 -3.34 2.27
C VAL A 82 4.90 -3.56 3.46
N GLY A 83 4.88 -4.78 3.98
CA GLY A 83 5.74 -5.22 5.08
C GLY A 83 7.13 -5.61 4.59
N SER A 84 8.13 -5.44 5.46
CA SER A 84 9.49 -5.93 5.23
C SER A 84 9.59 -7.45 5.09
N ASP A 85 8.55 -8.19 5.53
CA ASP A 85 8.37 -9.63 5.31
C ASP A 85 7.80 -9.97 3.91
N GLY A 86 7.61 -8.96 3.05
CA GLY A 86 7.05 -9.10 1.70
C GLY A 86 5.52 -9.16 1.66
N SER A 87 4.85 -9.07 2.81
CA SER A 87 3.39 -9.00 2.88
C SER A 87 2.86 -7.69 2.25
N LYS A 88 1.70 -7.77 1.61
CA LYS A 88 1.09 -6.66 0.89
C LYS A 88 -0.36 -6.54 1.31
N TYR A 89 -0.78 -5.32 1.61
CA TYR A 89 -2.13 -5.01 2.08
C TYR A 89 -2.69 -3.87 1.25
N TYR A 90 -4.00 -3.87 1.11
CA TYR A 90 -4.77 -2.79 0.50
C TYR A 90 -5.79 -2.27 1.50
N THR A 91 -5.97 -0.95 1.52
CA THR A 91 -7.03 -0.26 2.25
C THR A 91 -7.70 0.73 1.30
N SER A 92 -9.03 0.76 1.30
CA SER A 92 -9.83 1.74 0.56
C SER A 92 -10.40 2.86 1.43
N ASP A 93 -10.13 2.80 2.74
CA ASP A 93 -10.78 3.58 3.79
C ASP A 93 -9.76 4.22 4.75
N HIS A 94 -8.59 4.55 4.21
CA HIS A 94 -7.52 5.25 4.91
C HIS A 94 -7.10 4.54 6.22
N TYR A 95 -6.64 3.29 6.07
CA TYR A 95 -6.14 2.43 7.15
C TYR A 95 -7.21 2.01 8.18
N SER A 96 -8.50 2.18 7.86
CA SER A 96 -9.60 1.77 8.73
C SER A 96 -9.80 0.25 8.68
N THR A 97 -9.73 -0.34 7.50
CA THR A 97 -9.72 -1.79 7.28
C THR A 97 -8.64 -2.16 6.27
N PHE A 98 -8.26 -3.45 6.26
CA PHE A 98 -7.26 -3.98 5.36
C PHE A 98 -7.69 -5.32 4.77
N ASP A 99 -7.42 -5.44 3.48
CA ASP A 99 -7.39 -6.71 2.76
C ASP A 99 -5.94 -7.12 2.52
N LYS A 100 -5.59 -8.33 2.94
CA LYS A 100 -4.31 -8.94 2.59
C LYS A 100 -4.36 -9.38 1.13
N LEU A 101 -3.40 -8.92 0.34
CA LEU A 101 -3.28 -9.26 -1.07
C LEU A 101 -2.56 -10.60 -1.24
N LYS A 102 -3.13 -11.46 -2.09
CA LYS A 102 -2.57 -12.74 -2.54
C LYS A 102 -2.33 -12.71 -4.04
#